data_AF-A0AAP9Y7C9-F1
#
_entry.id   AF-A0AAP9Y7C9-F1
#
_cell.length_a   1.000
_cell.length_b   1.000
_cell.length_c   1.000
_cell.angle_alpha   90.00
_cell.angle_beta   90.00
_cell.angle_gamma   90.00
#
_symmetry.space_group_name_H-M   'P 1'
#
loop_
_entity.id
_entity.type
_entity.pdbx_description
1 polymer ?
#
loop_
_entity_poly.entity_id
_entity_poly.type
_entity_poly.pdbx_seq_one_letter_code
_entity_poly.pdbx_strand_id
1 'polypeptide(L)'
;MIKTIGIVSLSSGILGESFIRFESDRGVRRLKEYGLDVKFMPHALMGVDYVKAHPEKRAEDLLQAFRDPEIDMILCAIGGDDTYRLLPYLFDHDELADAVADKVFLGFSDTTINHLMLHKVGLSTFYGQAFLPDICELGPEMLPYTRKHFEELISTGTIREVTPSDTWYEERTSFGPDQVGMPLTALPDHGFELLQGPPAFSGRVLGGCIDSLYDLFNAEATPTCLPCARSTSCSRMKRTGRAASSFWSPAKRNPRQKSTGRLSNTSRNEACSRRFLAFWSESPWTGPTPRSTGRRWPRSSTGPICRLFST
;
A
#
# COMPACT_ATOMS: atom_id res chain seq x y z
N MET A 1 4.72 0.19 -19.97
CA MET A 1 4.59 1.63 -19.68
C MET A 1 3.13 1.87 -19.38
N ILE A 2 2.83 2.42 -18.21
CA ILE A 2 1.45 2.64 -17.74
C ILE A 2 0.84 3.76 -18.60
N LYS A 3 -0.38 3.54 -19.12
CA LYS A 3 -1.14 4.53 -19.87
C LYS A 3 -2.45 4.88 -19.17
N THR A 4 -3.16 3.89 -18.64
CA THR A 4 -4.44 4.12 -17.94
C THR A 4 -4.35 3.74 -16.48
N ILE A 5 -4.77 4.65 -15.61
CA ILE A 5 -4.93 4.41 -14.17
C ILE A 5 -6.42 4.24 -13.83
N GLY A 6 -6.76 3.09 -13.26
CA GLY A 6 -8.03 2.82 -12.61
C GLY A 6 -8.01 3.29 -11.15
N ILE A 7 -8.88 4.21 -10.76
CA ILE A 7 -9.01 4.70 -9.38
C ILE A 7 -10.14 3.96 -8.66
N VAL A 8 -9.82 3.36 -7.50
CA VAL A 8 -10.74 2.57 -6.67
C VAL A 8 -10.88 3.12 -5.25
N SER A 9 -12.09 3.10 -4.70
CA SER A 9 -12.36 3.46 -3.29
C SER A 9 -12.62 2.20 -2.46
N LEU A 10 -11.55 1.54 -2.03
CA LEU A 10 -11.64 0.26 -1.30
C LEU A 10 -11.83 0.43 0.21
N SER A 11 -11.67 1.65 0.73
CA SER A 11 -11.80 2.01 2.14
C SER A 11 -12.81 3.15 2.28
N SER A 12 -12.38 4.39 2.56
CA SER A 12 -13.27 5.54 2.64
C SER A 12 -13.82 5.96 1.27
N GLY A 13 -15.11 6.29 1.22
CA GLY A 13 -15.80 6.84 0.05
C GLY A 13 -15.68 8.35 -0.13
N ILE A 14 -14.79 9.02 0.61
CA ILE A 14 -14.67 10.50 0.60
C ILE A 14 -14.45 11.09 -0.79
N LEU A 15 -13.88 10.30 -1.71
CA LEU A 15 -13.63 10.74 -3.09
C LEU A 15 -14.93 11.12 -3.85
N GLY A 16 -16.09 10.61 -3.43
CA GLY A 16 -17.39 10.99 -3.99
C GLY A 16 -17.99 12.27 -3.40
N GLU A 17 -17.38 12.85 -2.37
CA GLU A 17 -17.93 14.02 -1.70
C GLU A 17 -17.69 15.31 -2.49
N SER A 18 -18.72 16.14 -2.56
CA SER A 18 -18.65 17.39 -3.34
C SER A 18 -17.60 18.38 -2.81
N PHE A 19 -17.33 18.37 -1.49
CA PHE A 19 -16.42 19.32 -0.86
C PHE A 19 -14.95 19.05 -1.17
N ILE A 20 -14.57 17.83 -1.57
CA ILE A 20 -13.18 17.50 -2.00
C ILE A 20 -13.01 17.50 -3.52
N ARG A 21 -14.06 17.82 -4.29
CA ARG A 21 -14.04 17.71 -5.76
C ARG A 21 -12.90 18.51 -6.39
N PHE A 22 -12.58 19.67 -5.82
CA PHE A 22 -11.49 20.51 -6.30
C PHE A 22 -10.11 19.83 -6.16
N GLU A 23 -9.93 19.00 -5.13
CA GLU A 23 -8.72 18.17 -4.92
C GLU A 23 -8.65 17.08 -5.99
N SER A 24 -9.76 16.35 -6.18
CA SER A 24 -9.86 15.29 -7.20
C SER A 24 -9.60 15.83 -8.61
N ASP A 25 -10.23 16.95 -9.00
CA ASP A 25 -10.03 17.58 -10.30
C ASP A 25 -8.56 17.99 -10.51
N ARG A 26 -7.87 18.41 -9.45
CA ARG A 26 -6.43 18.72 -9.48
C ARG A 26 -5.58 17.46 -9.69
N GLY A 27 -5.89 16.37 -8.98
CA GLY A 27 -5.22 15.09 -9.16
C GLY A 27 -5.38 14.54 -10.58
N VAL A 28 -6.60 14.58 -11.13
CA VAL A 28 -6.87 14.16 -12.52
C VAL A 28 -6.07 15.00 -13.52
N ARG A 29 -6.00 16.33 -13.34
CA ARG A 29 -5.19 17.19 -14.20
C ARG A 29 -3.71 16.78 -14.17
N ARG A 30 -3.14 16.53 -13.00
CA ARG A 30 -1.74 16.08 -12.88
C ARG A 30 -1.48 14.75 -13.55
N LEU A 31 -2.38 13.77 -13.40
CA LEU A 31 -2.24 12.49 -14.10
C LEU A 31 -2.27 12.69 -15.62
N LYS A 32 -3.16 13.55 -16.13
CA LYS A 32 -3.20 13.89 -17.56
C LYS A 32 -1.94 14.62 -18.04
N GLU A 33 -1.32 15.45 -17.20
CA GLU A 33 -0.04 16.12 -17.52
C GLU A 33 1.11 15.11 -17.67
N TYR A 34 1.06 13.96 -16.99
CA TYR A 34 1.96 12.83 -17.25
C TYR A 34 1.61 12.04 -18.52
N GLY A 35 0.56 12.41 -19.25
CA GLY A 35 0.06 11.68 -20.41
C GLY A 35 -0.75 10.43 -20.07
N LEU A 36 -1.29 10.34 -18.84
CA LEU A 36 -2.07 9.21 -18.37
C LEU A 36 -3.57 9.46 -18.54
N ASP A 37 -4.28 8.41 -18.94
CA ASP A 37 -5.73 8.36 -18.87
C ASP A 37 -6.18 7.93 -17.47
N VAL A 38 -7.29 8.50 -17.01
CA VAL A 38 -7.84 8.24 -15.66
C VAL A 38 -9.25 7.70 -15.79
N LYS A 39 -9.47 6.54 -15.19
CA LYS A 39 -10.78 5.89 -15.11
C LYS A 39 -11.15 5.69 -13.65
N PHE A 40 -12.19 6.38 -13.19
CA PHE A 40 -12.79 6.04 -11.90
C PHE A 40 -13.62 4.77 -12.07
N MET A 41 -13.43 3.79 -11.18
CA MET A 41 -14.28 2.60 -11.19
C MET A 41 -15.72 2.97 -10.81
N PRO A 42 -16.74 2.22 -11.27
CA PRO A 42 -18.15 2.64 -11.19
C PRO A 42 -18.62 3.10 -9.80
N HIS A 43 -18.13 2.47 -8.74
CA HIS A 43 -18.59 2.76 -7.37
C HIS A 43 -17.64 3.70 -6.60
N ALA A 44 -16.51 4.08 -7.19
CA ALA A 44 -15.45 4.83 -6.51
C ALA A 44 -15.86 6.27 -6.09
N LEU A 45 -16.84 6.87 -6.78
CA LEU A 45 -17.30 8.25 -6.56
C LEU A 45 -18.69 8.33 -5.90
N MET A 46 -19.17 7.25 -5.28
CA MET A 46 -20.54 7.18 -4.75
C MET A 46 -20.74 7.84 -3.37
N GLY A 47 -19.67 8.36 -2.76
CA GLY A 47 -19.71 9.06 -1.47
C GLY A 47 -19.50 8.15 -0.27
N VAL A 48 -19.28 8.75 0.89
CA VAL A 48 -18.87 8.03 2.12
C VAL A 48 -19.92 7.01 2.54
N ASP A 49 -21.18 7.42 2.61
CA ASP A 49 -22.27 6.57 3.13
C ASP A 49 -22.51 5.34 2.25
N TYR A 50 -22.53 5.52 0.92
CA TYR A 50 -22.74 4.43 -0.02
C TYR A 50 -21.58 3.44 0.03
N VAL A 51 -20.34 3.92 -0.09
CA VAL A 51 -19.14 3.06 -0.10
C VAL A 51 -19.00 2.29 1.22
N LYS A 52 -19.34 2.91 2.35
CA LYS A 52 -19.37 2.26 3.66
C LYS A 52 -20.47 1.20 3.76
N ALA A 53 -21.66 1.46 3.21
CA ALA A 53 -22.77 0.51 3.23
C ALA A 53 -22.53 -0.71 2.32
N HIS A 54 -21.76 -0.54 1.24
CA HIS A 54 -21.66 -1.51 0.14
C HIS A 54 -20.23 -2.07 -0.08
N PRO A 55 -19.68 -2.89 0.84
CA PRO A 55 -18.38 -3.55 0.64
C PRO A 55 -18.35 -4.49 -0.58
N GLU A 56 -19.49 -5.06 -0.98
CA GLU A 56 -19.62 -5.86 -2.20
C GLU A 56 -19.33 -5.05 -3.46
N LYS A 57 -19.71 -3.77 -3.47
CA LYS A 57 -19.48 -2.85 -4.60
C LYS A 57 -18.03 -2.41 -4.68
N ARG A 58 -17.36 -2.25 -3.53
CA ARG A 58 -15.91 -2.05 -3.49
C ARG A 58 -15.14 -3.26 -4.03
N ALA A 59 -15.57 -4.47 -3.68
CA ALA A 59 -14.99 -5.69 -4.24
C ALA A 59 -15.23 -5.79 -5.75
N GLU A 60 -16.44 -5.48 -6.22
CA GLU A 60 -16.78 -5.43 -7.65
C GLU A 60 -15.86 -4.47 -8.43
N ASP A 61 -15.63 -3.26 -7.90
CA ASP A 61 -14.70 -2.28 -8.48
C ASP A 61 -13.27 -2.83 -8.59
N LEU A 62 -12.77 -3.50 -7.55
CA LEU A 62 -11.43 -4.11 -7.57
C LEU A 62 -11.32 -5.20 -8.63
N LEU A 63 -12.29 -6.11 -8.67
CA LEU A 63 -12.33 -7.22 -9.63
C LEU A 63 -12.44 -6.70 -11.07
N GLN A 64 -13.29 -5.69 -11.30
CA GLN A 64 -13.42 -5.06 -12.61
C GLN A 64 -12.13 -4.36 -13.03
N ALA A 65 -11.44 -3.68 -12.11
CA ALA A 65 -10.19 -2.99 -12.41
C ALA A 65 -9.09 -3.96 -12.87
N PHE A 66 -9.03 -5.17 -12.27
CA PHE A 66 -8.13 -6.22 -12.73
C PHE A 66 -8.55 -6.80 -14.08
N ARG A 67 -9.84 -7.08 -14.28
CA ARG A 67 -10.37 -7.71 -15.50
C ARG A 67 -10.34 -6.80 -16.73
N ASP A 68 -10.39 -5.48 -16.54
CA ASP A 68 -10.43 -4.52 -17.63
C ASP A 68 -9.06 -4.41 -18.33
N PRO A 69 -8.91 -4.85 -19.58
CA PRO A 69 -7.62 -4.83 -20.27
C PRO A 69 -7.11 -3.41 -20.58
N GLU A 70 -7.95 -2.38 -20.46
CA GLU A 70 -7.54 -0.99 -20.70
C GLU A 70 -6.79 -0.38 -19.51
N ILE A 71 -6.94 -0.95 -18.30
CA ILE A 71 -6.30 -0.45 -17.08
C ILE A 71 -4.92 -1.08 -16.90
N ASP A 72 -3.87 -0.27 -16.82
CA ASP A 72 -2.49 -0.74 -16.59
C ASP A 72 -2.11 -0.70 -15.10
N MET A 73 -2.74 0.19 -14.34
CA MET A 73 -2.44 0.45 -12.93
C MET A 73 -3.72 0.72 -12.15
N ILE A 74 -3.82 0.12 -10.96
CA ILE A 74 -4.88 0.34 -9.99
C ILE A 74 -4.33 1.23 -8.87
N LEU A 75 -4.95 2.39 -8.67
CA LEU A 75 -4.56 3.37 -7.66
C LEU A 75 -5.70 3.53 -6.63
N CYS A 76 -5.41 3.27 -5.36
CA CYS A 76 -6.39 3.49 -4.30
C CYS A 76 -6.63 4.98 -4.09
N ALA A 77 -7.91 5.34 -3.93
CA ALA A 77 -8.36 6.71 -3.69
C ALA A 77 -7.77 7.28 -2.40
N ILE A 78 -8.02 6.59 -1.29
CA ILE A 78 -7.58 6.91 0.06
C ILE A 78 -7.72 5.66 0.95
N GLY A 79 -7.11 5.67 2.14
CA GLY A 79 -7.31 4.67 3.19
C GLY A 79 -8.65 4.81 3.94
N GLY A 80 -8.73 4.18 5.11
CA GLY A 80 -9.91 4.13 6.00
C GLY A 80 -9.64 3.15 7.14
N ASP A 81 -10.59 2.27 7.45
CA ASP A 81 -10.48 1.31 8.56
C ASP A 81 -11.29 0.00 8.38
N ASP A 82 -11.92 -0.23 7.21
CA ASP A 82 -12.92 -1.29 7.07
C ASP A 82 -12.80 -2.13 5.79
N THR A 83 -11.71 -2.02 5.02
CA THR A 83 -11.56 -2.78 3.75
C THR A 83 -11.49 -4.30 3.95
N TYR A 84 -11.25 -4.78 5.17
CA TYR A 84 -11.36 -6.21 5.51
C TYR A 84 -12.77 -6.78 5.21
N ARG A 85 -13.81 -5.94 5.15
CA ARG A 85 -15.18 -6.35 4.81
C ARG A 85 -15.33 -6.86 3.38
N LEU A 86 -14.35 -6.62 2.51
CA LEU A 86 -14.33 -7.16 1.14
C LEU A 86 -14.01 -8.67 1.11
N LEU A 87 -13.44 -9.25 2.19
CA LEU A 87 -12.96 -10.63 2.21
C LEU A 87 -13.96 -11.67 1.68
N PRO A 88 -15.25 -11.69 2.11
CA PRO A 88 -16.20 -12.70 1.62
C PRO A 88 -16.40 -12.62 0.10
N TYR A 89 -16.47 -11.40 -0.45
CA TYR A 89 -16.72 -11.16 -1.88
C TYR A 89 -15.50 -11.40 -2.79
N LEU A 90 -14.32 -11.61 -2.19
CA LEU A 90 -13.06 -11.82 -2.90
C LEU A 90 -12.54 -13.27 -2.79
N PHE A 91 -12.97 -14.01 -1.75
CA PHE A 91 -12.40 -15.31 -1.40
C PHE A 91 -13.42 -16.43 -1.17
N ASP A 92 -14.73 -16.15 -1.03
CA ASP A 92 -15.69 -17.25 -0.81
C ASP A 92 -15.83 -18.15 -2.04
N HIS A 93 -15.62 -17.60 -3.25
CA HIS A 93 -15.62 -18.34 -4.51
C HIS A 93 -14.38 -18.06 -5.38
N ASP A 94 -13.25 -17.73 -4.74
CA ASP A 94 -11.96 -17.47 -5.39
C ASP A 94 -12.01 -16.31 -6.43
N GLU A 95 -12.94 -15.37 -6.28
CA GLU A 95 -13.20 -14.28 -7.24
C GLU A 95 -11.96 -13.45 -7.54
N LEU A 96 -11.16 -13.14 -6.51
CA LEU A 96 -9.92 -12.39 -6.67
C LEU A 96 -8.84 -13.20 -7.39
N ALA A 97 -8.72 -14.50 -7.09
CA ALA A 97 -7.74 -15.36 -7.73
C ALA A 97 -8.05 -15.52 -9.23
N ASP A 98 -9.33 -15.56 -9.59
CA ASP A 98 -9.80 -15.63 -10.98
C ASP A 98 -9.64 -14.30 -11.74
N ALA A 99 -9.71 -13.17 -11.04
CA ALA A 99 -9.64 -11.85 -11.65
C ALA A 99 -8.21 -11.30 -11.76
N VAL A 100 -7.31 -11.67 -10.85
CA VAL A 100 -6.01 -11.02 -10.69
C VAL A 100 -5.18 -11.11 -11.97
N ALA A 101 -4.59 -9.98 -12.34
CA ALA A 101 -3.68 -9.85 -13.47
C ALA A 101 -2.40 -9.14 -13.00
N ASP A 102 -1.31 -9.30 -13.75
CA ASP A 102 -0.04 -8.64 -13.47
C ASP A 102 -0.12 -7.14 -13.77
N LYS A 103 -0.69 -6.40 -12.81
CA LYS A 103 -0.93 -4.95 -12.87
C LYS A 103 -0.36 -4.29 -11.63
N VAL A 104 0.11 -3.05 -11.80
CA VAL A 104 0.55 -2.24 -10.67
C VAL A 104 -0.65 -1.95 -9.78
N PHE A 105 -0.55 -2.30 -8.49
CA PHE A 105 -1.52 -1.90 -7.47
C PHE A 105 -0.81 -1.03 -6.42
N LEU A 106 -1.30 0.20 -6.22
CA LEU A 106 -0.69 1.21 -5.34
C LEU A 106 -1.68 1.77 -4.31
N GLY A 107 -1.28 1.73 -3.04
CA GLY A 107 -2.02 2.30 -1.90
C GLY A 107 -1.21 2.29 -0.61
N PHE A 108 -1.80 2.78 0.49
CA PHE A 108 -1.26 2.66 1.85
C PHE A 108 -2.34 2.85 2.93
N SER A 109 -1.96 2.81 4.21
CA SER A 109 -2.89 2.84 5.35
C SER A 109 -3.76 1.58 5.40
N ASP A 110 -5.09 1.67 5.50
CA ASP A 110 -6.02 0.51 5.45
C ASP A 110 -5.85 -0.40 4.23
N THR A 111 -5.37 0.17 3.11
CA THR A 111 -5.02 -0.61 1.92
C THR A 111 -3.97 -1.70 2.19
N THR A 112 -3.28 -1.66 3.34
CA THR A 112 -2.49 -2.78 3.88
C THR A 112 -3.23 -4.11 3.80
N ILE A 113 -4.53 -4.13 4.12
CA ILE A 113 -5.32 -5.36 4.05
C ILE A 113 -5.45 -5.84 2.60
N ASN A 114 -5.68 -4.94 1.64
CA ASN A 114 -5.71 -5.30 0.22
C ASN A 114 -4.34 -5.80 -0.27
N HIS A 115 -3.22 -5.22 0.18
CA HIS A 115 -1.88 -5.72 -0.11
C HIS A 115 -1.69 -7.17 0.38
N LEU A 116 -2.21 -7.51 1.56
CA LEU A 116 -2.19 -8.88 2.07
C LEU A 116 -3.09 -9.83 1.27
N MET A 117 -4.27 -9.38 0.86
CA MET A 117 -5.18 -10.14 -0.01
C MET A 117 -4.51 -10.45 -1.37
N LEU A 118 -3.87 -9.45 -1.98
CA LEU A 118 -3.19 -9.58 -3.27
C LEU A 118 -1.93 -10.45 -3.18
N HIS A 119 -1.16 -10.29 -2.10
CA HIS A 119 -0.03 -11.17 -1.81
C HIS A 119 -0.48 -12.65 -1.65
N LYS A 120 -1.65 -12.90 -1.05
CA LYS A 120 -2.21 -14.25 -0.89
C LYS A 120 -2.51 -14.93 -2.23
N VAL A 121 -2.88 -14.16 -3.26
CA VAL A 121 -3.09 -14.66 -4.63
C VAL A 121 -1.83 -14.53 -5.52
N GLY A 122 -0.68 -14.19 -4.93
CA GLY A 122 0.61 -14.20 -5.61
C GLY A 122 0.99 -12.90 -6.32
N LEU A 123 0.21 -11.82 -6.20
CA LEU A 123 0.54 -10.54 -6.81
C LEU A 123 1.49 -9.72 -5.92
N SER A 124 2.57 -9.22 -6.51
CA SER A 124 3.45 -8.22 -5.88
C SER A 124 2.87 -6.83 -6.07
N THR A 125 2.89 -6.01 -5.02
CA THR A 125 2.20 -4.71 -5.00
C THR A 125 3.09 -3.60 -4.47
N PHE A 126 2.69 -2.34 -4.67
CA PHE A 126 3.48 -1.16 -4.29
C PHE A 126 2.81 -0.43 -3.14
N TYR A 127 3.54 -0.23 -2.04
CA TYR A 127 3.03 0.42 -0.84
C TYR A 127 3.59 1.85 -0.74
N GLY A 128 2.73 2.84 -0.48
CA GLY A 128 3.19 4.12 0.08
C GLY A 128 2.61 5.40 -0.52
N GLN A 129 1.75 5.35 -1.54
CA GLN A 129 1.06 6.53 -2.07
C GLN A 129 -0.39 6.20 -2.39
N ALA A 130 -1.27 7.20 -2.41
CA ALA A 130 -2.66 7.08 -2.84
C ALA A 130 -3.11 8.35 -3.59
N PHE A 131 -4.24 8.28 -4.31
CA PHE A 131 -4.70 9.36 -5.17
C PHE A 131 -4.89 10.68 -4.41
N LEU A 132 -5.73 10.70 -3.37
CA LEU A 132 -6.07 11.92 -2.65
C LEU A 132 -4.88 12.51 -1.84
N PRO A 133 -4.16 11.75 -1.00
CA PRO A 133 -3.09 12.33 -0.17
C PRO A 133 -1.82 12.70 -0.93
N ASP A 134 -1.54 12.09 -2.09
CA ASP A 134 -0.27 12.31 -2.82
C ASP A 134 -0.46 13.00 -4.16
N ILE A 135 -1.35 12.46 -5.00
CA ILE A 135 -1.55 12.99 -6.36
C ILE A 135 -2.31 14.30 -6.31
N CYS A 136 -3.28 14.43 -5.39
CA CYS A 136 -4.08 15.64 -5.22
C CYS A 136 -3.43 16.71 -4.32
N GLU A 137 -2.15 16.58 -3.94
CA GLU A 137 -1.42 17.55 -3.09
C GLU A 137 -1.77 19.01 -3.41
N LEU A 138 -2.23 19.75 -2.40
CA LEU A 138 -2.79 21.09 -2.56
C LEU A 138 -1.74 22.15 -2.89
N GLY A 139 -0.47 21.94 -2.52
CA GLY A 139 0.65 22.79 -2.87
C GLY A 139 0.79 22.96 -4.39
N PRO A 140 1.58 23.94 -4.87
CA PRO A 140 1.69 24.27 -6.29
C PRO A 140 1.99 23.05 -7.17
N GLU A 141 2.74 22.12 -6.60
CA GLU A 141 3.36 20.99 -7.24
C GLU A 141 3.26 19.75 -6.33
N MET A 142 3.32 18.53 -6.88
CA MET A 142 3.50 17.33 -6.04
C MET A 142 4.83 17.44 -5.28
N LEU A 143 4.88 16.95 -4.05
CA LEU A 143 6.10 16.96 -3.25
C LEU A 143 7.24 16.26 -4.01
N PRO A 144 8.46 16.85 -4.10
CA PRO A 144 9.49 16.35 -5.02
C PRO A 144 9.86 14.88 -4.83
N TYR A 145 9.97 14.44 -3.57
CA TYR A 145 10.28 13.05 -3.24
C TYR A 145 9.14 12.10 -3.66
N THR A 146 7.89 12.49 -3.41
CA THR A 146 6.70 11.74 -3.83
C THR A 146 6.62 11.65 -5.35
N ARG A 147 6.82 12.78 -6.04
CA ARG A 147 6.85 12.86 -7.51
C ARG A 147 7.87 11.89 -8.10
N LYS A 148 9.12 11.94 -7.63
CA LYS A 148 10.22 11.10 -8.13
C LYS A 148 9.83 9.62 -8.16
N HIS A 149 9.29 9.09 -7.05
CA HIS A 149 8.91 7.68 -6.95
C HIS A 149 7.65 7.36 -7.76
N PHE A 150 6.69 8.28 -7.85
CA PHE A 150 5.53 8.09 -8.70
C PHE A 150 5.93 8.02 -10.19
N GLU A 151 6.77 8.96 -10.65
CA GLU A 151 7.31 8.99 -12.01
C GLU A 151 8.12 7.73 -12.35
N GLU A 152 8.97 7.26 -11.43
CA GLU A 152 9.71 6.00 -11.59
C GLU A 152 8.75 4.81 -11.77
N LEU A 153 7.70 4.74 -10.94
CA LEU A 153 6.73 3.66 -11.01
C LEU A 153 5.93 3.67 -12.32
N ILE A 154 5.39 4.81 -12.74
CA ILE A 154 4.56 4.87 -13.97
C ILE A 154 5.39 4.64 -15.24
N SER A 155 6.66 5.04 -15.23
CA SER A 155 7.55 4.89 -16.39
C SER A 155 8.15 3.48 -16.49
N THR A 156 8.55 2.88 -15.37
CA THR A 156 9.27 1.59 -15.36
C THR A 156 8.45 0.40 -14.89
N GLY A 157 7.34 0.62 -14.18
CA GLY A 157 6.60 -0.43 -13.49
C GLY A 157 7.32 -0.99 -12.26
N THR A 158 8.41 -0.36 -11.82
CA THR A 158 9.27 -0.84 -10.72
C THR A 158 9.76 0.32 -9.85
N ILE A 159 10.28 0.01 -8.66
CA ILE A 159 11.04 0.94 -7.83
C ILE A 159 12.38 0.29 -7.52
N ARG A 160 13.46 0.93 -7.96
CA ARG A 160 14.82 0.36 -7.87
C ARG A 160 15.46 0.61 -6.51
N GLU A 161 15.27 1.79 -5.94
CA GLU A 161 15.95 2.18 -4.70
C GLU A 161 15.14 3.21 -3.93
N VAL A 162 15.11 3.03 -2.61
CA VAL A 162 14.53 4.00 -1.69
C VAL A 162 15.66 4.59 -0.84
N THR A 163 15.94 5.87 -1.05
CA THR A 163 16.86 6.67 -0.24
C THR A 163 16.06 7.58 0.67
N PRO A 164 16.60 8.01 1.82
CA PRO A 164 15.91 9.05 2.59
C PRO A 164 15.70 10.32 1.76
N SER A 165 14.61 11.03 2.06
CA SER A 165 14.41 12.39 1.58
C SER A 165 15.34 13.35 2.33
N ASP A 166 15.69 14.49 1.75
CA ASP A 166 16.39 15.57 2.47
C ASP A 166 15.43 16.34 3.41
N THR A 167 14.12 16.27 3.10
CA THR A 167 13.07 17.05 3.73
C THR A 167 11.85 16.18 4.03
N TRP A 168 11.23 16.38 5.18
CA TRP A 168 9.88 15.92 5.48
C TRP A 168 8.96 17.11 5.74
N TYR A 169 7.65 16.88 5.71
CA TYR A 169 6.67 17.96 5.79
C TYR A 169 5.71 17.72 6.96
N GLU A 170 5.30 18.79 7.62
CA GLU A 170 4.18 18.74 8.55
C GLU A 170 2.87 18.54 7.78
N GLU A 171 1.95 17.76 8.36
CA GLU A 171 0.61 17.54 7.82
C GLU A 171 -0.19 18.86 7.83
N ARG A 172 -1.06 19.05 6.85
CA ARG A 172 -2.00 20.18 6.88
C ARG A 172 -2.98 20.01 8.03
N THR A 173 -3.35 21.12 8.64
CA THR A 173 -4.44 21.18 9.63
C THR A 173 -5.81 21.44 8.99
N SER A 174 -5.82 21.88 7.73
CA SER A 174 -7.01 22.14 6.91
C SER A 174 -6.76 21.67 5.48
N PHE A 175 -7.82 21.20 4.83
CA PHE A 175 -7.84 20.80 3.42
C PHE A 175 -8.90 21.58 2.65
N GLY A 176 -9.22 22.80 3.09
CA GLY A 176 -10.19 23.66 2.40
C GLY A 176 -9.63 24.25 1.10
N PRO A 177 -10.49 24.83 0.24
CA PRO A 177 -10.06 25.50 -0.99
C PRO A 177 -9.05 26.64 -0.77
N ASP A 178 -9.03 27.24 0.41
CA ASP A 178 -8.06 28.27 0.84
C ASP A 178 -6.62 27.76 0.94
N GLN A 179 -6.43 26.44 1.00
CA GLN A 179 -5.12 25.79 1.07
C GLN A 179 -4.52 25.48 -0.31
N VAL A 180 -5.28 25.68 -1.39
CA VAL A 180 -4.80 25.45 -2.76
C VAL A 180 -3.67 26.42 -3.10
N GLY A 181 -2.54 25.87 -3.54
CA GLY A 181 -1.32 26.62 -3.86
C GLY A 181 -0.44 26.93 -2.66
N MET A 182 -0.88 26.64 -1.43
CA MET A 182 -0.09 26.91 -0.23
C MET A 182 0.94 25.78 -0.01
N PRO A 183 2.24 26.07 0.10
CA PRO A 183 3.23 25.03 0.38
C PRO A 183 3.09 24.47 1.80
N LEU A 184 3.51 23.22 2.02
CA LEU A 184 3.64 22.63 3.34
C LEU A 184 4.86 23.20 4.09
N THR A 185 4.81 23.17 5.42
CA THR A 185 5.97 23.45 6.27
C THR A 185 7.02 22.36 6.08
N ALA A 186 8.15 22.71 5.46
CA ALA A 186 9.28 21.82 5.23
C ALA A 186 10.22 21.79 6.43
N LEU A 187 10.64 20.59 6.83
CA LEU A 187 11.57 20.33 7.92
C LEU A 187 12.70 19.40 7.44
N PRO A 188 13.94 19.58 7.92
CA PRO A 188 15.04 18.71 7.52
C PRO A 188 14.82 17.27 8.00
N ASP A 189 15.15 16.30 7.14
CA ASP A 189 15.18 14.88 7.49
C ASP A 189 16.63 14.42 7.72
N HIS A 190 16.84 13.55 8.72
CA HIS A 190 18.17 13.08 9.11
C HIS A 190 18.50 11.70 8.54
N GLY A 191 17.63 11.17 7.69
CA GLY A 191 17.78 9.89 7.03
C GLY A 191 17.47 8.69 7.91
N PHE A 192 17.96 7.53 7.47
CA PHE A 192 17.69 6.26 8.15
C PHE A 192 18.47 6.14 9.47
N GLU A 193 17.75 5.78 10.52
CA GLU A 193 18.33 5.48 11.84
C GLU A 193 18.35 3.95 12.07
N LEU A 194 19.55 3.39 12.24
CA LEU A 194 19.70 1.98 12.58
C LEU A 194 19.54 1.79 14.09
N LEU A 195 18.36 1.39 14.54
CA LEU A 195 18.09 1.15 15.96
C LEU A 195 18.87 -0.05 16.51
N GLN A 196 18.93 -1.15 15.74
CA GLN A 196 19.63 -2.38 16.11
C GLN A 196 19.86 -3.30 14.90
N GLY A 197 20.79 -4.25 15.05
CA GLY A 197 21.07 -5.28 14.05
C GLY A 197 22.14 -4.90 13.03
N PRO A 198 22.40 -5.75 12.02
CA PRO A 198 23.41 -5.47 11.01
C PRO A 198 22.98 -4.32 10.08
N PRO A 199 23.91 -3.46 9.62
CA PRO A 199 23.60 -2.33 8.74
C PRO A 199 23.28 -2.74 7.30
N ALA A 200 23.52 -4.00 6.93
CA ALA A 200 23.21 -4.55 5.62
C ALA A 200 22.46 -5.88 5.77
N PHE A 201 21.32 -5.99 5.08
CA PHE A 201 20.44 -7.14 5.09
C PHE A 201 19.61 -7.17 3.79
N SER A 202 18.97 -8.30 3.50
CA SER A 202 18.17 -8.48 2.28
C SER A 202 17.03 -9.48 2.51
N GLY A 203 15.94 -9.29 1.78
CA GLY A 203 14.80 -10.22 1.72
C GLY A 203 13.66 -9.60 0.90
N ARG A 204 12.49 -10.23 0.90
CA ARG A 204 11.27 -9.62 0.35
C ARG A 204 10.58 -8.78 1.43
N VAL A 205 10.06 -7.63 1.03
CA VAL A 205 9.32 -6.72 1.92
C VAL A 205 7.85 -7.10 1.91
N LEU A 206 7.25 -7.28 3.08
CA LEU A 206 5.81 -7.40 3.25
C LEU A 206 5.39 -6.72 4.55
N GLY A 207 4.29 -5.97 4.53
CA GLY A 207 3.81 -5.26 5.70
C GLY A 207 2.89 -4.11 5.31
N GLY A 208 2.84 -3.08 6.15
CA GLY A 208 1.97 -1.93 5.93
C GLY A 208 1.72 -1.16 7.21
N CYS A 209 0.51 -0.63 7.35
CA CYS A 209 0.07 0.12 8.52
C CYS A 209 0.00 -0.80 9.74
N ILE A 210 0.69 -0.44 10.82
CA ILE A 210 0.69 -1.24 12.05
C ILE A 210 -0.72 -1.35 12.66
N ASP A 211 -1.52 -0.29 12.57
CA ASP A 211 -2.87 -0.25 13.13
C ASP A 211 -3.80 -1.18 12.32
N SER A 212 -3.74 -1.14 10.99
CA SER A 212 -4.49 -2.08 10.14
C SER A 212 -4.06 -3.54 10.38
N LEU A 213 -2.77 -3.79 10.61
CA LEU A 213 -2.30 -5.13 10.98
C LEU A 213 -2.79 -5.56 12.36
N TYR A 214 -2.94 -4.64 13.30
CA TYR A 214 -3.43 -4.91 14.65
C TYR A 214 -4.88 -5.42 14.62
N ASP A 215 -5.73 -4.84 13.79
CA ASP A 215 -7.16 -5.20 13.68
C ASP A 215 -7.39 -6.65 13.22
N LEU A 216 -6.44 -7.23 12.48
CA LEU A 216 -6.47 -8.65 12.11
C LEU A 216 -6.38 -9.61 13.31
N PHE A 217 -5.79 -9.16 14.42
CA PHE A 217 -5.61 -9.97 15.63
C PHE A 217 -6.67 -9.68 16.69
N ASN A 218 -7.47 -8.63 16.51
CA ASN A 218 -8.51 -8.25 17.46
C ASN A 218 -9.88 -8.79 17.02
N ALA A 219 -10.33 -9.87 17.68
CA ALA A 219 -11.56 -10.59 17.33
C ALA A 219 -12.85 -9.76 17.51
N GLU A 220 -12.82 -8.70 18.31
CA GLU A 220 -13.97 -7.78 18.46
C GLU A 220 -14.12 -6.82 17.26
N ALA A 221 -13.02 -6.54 16.55
CA ALA A 221 -13.00 -5.66 15.38
C ALA A 221 -13.32 -6.39 14.05
N THR A 222 -13.15 -7.72 14.00
CA THR A 222 -13.31 -8.52 12.77
C THR A 222 -14.17 -9.78 12.98
N PRO A 223 -15.47 -9.65 13.32
CA PRO A 223 -16.34 -10.82 13.55
C PRO A 223 -16.52 -11.72 12.31
N THR A 224 -16.29 -11.19 11.09
CA THR A 224 -16.45 -11.87 9.80
C THR A 224 -15.17 -12.50 9.23
N CYS A 225 -14.01 -12.40 9.88
CA CYS A 225 -12.81 -13.17 9.48
C CYS A 225 -12.85 -14.63 9.98
N LEU A 226 -13.75 -14.93 10.92
CA LEU A 226 -13.96 -16.26 11.51
C LEU A 226 -14.54 -17.35 10.57
N PRO A 227 -15.37 -17.07 9.53
CA PRO A 227 -15.93 -18.09 8.65
C PRO A 227 -14.93 -18.62 7.61
N CYS A 228 -13.95 -17.83 7.15
CA CYS A 228 -12.88 -18.33 6.27
C CYS A 228 -12.02 -19.41 6.97
N ALA A 229 -12.02 -19.41 8.30
CA ALA A 229 -11.43 -20.47 9.13
C ALA A 229 -12.36 -21.69 9.37
N ARG A 230 -13.56 -21.74 8.78
CA ARG A 230 -14.55 -22.83 8.97
C ARG A 230 -14.73 -23.77 7.78
N SER A 231 -14.00 -23.60 6.67
CA SER A 231 -13.93 -24.64 5.64
C SER A 231 -13.34 -25.92 6.23
N THR A 232 -13.85 -27.06 5.78
CA THR A 232 -13.80 -28.36 6.47
C THR A 232 -12.38 -28.91 6.72
N SER A 233 -11.35 -28.32 6.11
CA SER A 233 -9.93 -28.61 6.37
C SER A 233 -9.42 -28.06 7.71
N CYS A 234 -10.15 -27.17 8.38
CA CYS A 234 -9.72 -26.51 9.63
C CYS A 234 -10.48 -27.00 10.89
N SER A 235 -11.30 -28.05 10.78
CA SER A 235 -12.14 -28.57 11.86
C SER A 235 -11.38 -29.22 13.03
N ARG A 236 -10.06 -29.45 12.90
CA ARG A 236 -9.19 -29.98 13.97
C ARG A 236 -8.61 -28.91 14.91
N MET A 237 -8.86 -27.62 14.65
CA MET A 237 -8.16 -26.49 15.28
C MET A 237 -8.98 -25.76 16.37
N LYS A 238 -10.02 -26.41 16.93
CA LYS A 238 -10.91 -25.80 17.93
C LYS A 238 -10.47 -25.89 19.40
N ARG A 239 -9.28 -26.44 19.72
CA ARG A 239 -8.92 -26.74 21.13
C ARG A 239 -7.75 -25.95 21.74
N THR A 240 -7.09 -25.07 21.00
CA THR A 240 -6.00 -24.22 21.52
C THR A 240 -5.98 -22.92 20.71
N GLY A 241 -6.21 -21.75 21.32
CA GLY A 241 -6.39 -20.46 20.62
C GLY A 241 -5.39 -20.16 19.49
N ARG A 242 -5.74 -20.54 18.27
CA ARG A 242 -4.98 -20.38 17.02
C ARG A 242 -5.98 -20.12 15.89
N ALA A 243 -6.47 -18.90 15.74
CA ALA A 243 -7.21 -18.48 14.55
C ALA A 243 -6.34 -17.60 13.63
N ALA A 244 -5.38 -16.86 14.19
CA ALA A 244 -4.46 -16.00 13.44
C ALA A 244 -3.28 -16.74 12.76
N SER A 245 -3.15 -18.05 12.95
CA SER A 245 -2.04 -18.85 12.39
C SER A 245 -2.32 -19.41 10.99
N SER A 246 -3.38 -18.98 10.31
CA SER A 246 -3.67 -19.40 8.93
C SER A 246 -3.17 -18.39 7.89
N PHE A 247 -3.07 -17.10 8.23
CA PHE A 247 -2.29 -16.11 7.45
C PHE A 247 -0.79 -16.33 7.57
N TRP A 248 -0.36 -16.87 8.70
CA TRP A 248 1.00 -17.31 8.98
C TRP A 248 0.96 -18.80 9.31
N SER A 249 1.07 -19.67 8.29
CA SER A 249 1.75 -20.96 8.56
C SER A 249 3.03 -20.63 9.32
N PRO A 250 3.46 -21.41 10.33
CA PRO A 250 4.61 -21.08 11.15
C PRO A 250 5.88 -21.14 10.29
N ALA A 251 6.11 -20.08 9.52
CA ALA A 251 7.40 -19.65 9.09
C ALA A 251 8.20 -19.58 10.38
N LYS A 252 9.22 -20.42 10.42
CA LYS A 252 10.11 -20.61 11.55
C LYS A 252 10.44 -19.24 12.15
N ARG A 253 10.37 -19.18 13.48
CA ARG A 253 10.78 -18.07 14.35
C ARG A 253 11.93 -17.26 13.73
N ASN A 254 11.62 -16.08 13.19
CA ASN A 254 12.42 -14.83 13.19
C ASN A 254 12.24 -14.02 11.90
N PRO A 255 11.51 -12.89 11.91
CA PRO A 255 11.86 -11.81 11.00
C PRO A 255 13.30 -11.37 11.30
N ARG A 256 14.17 -11.30 10.27
CA ARG A 256 15.57 -10.88 10.45
C ARG A 256 15.71 -9.43 10.91
N GLN A 257 14.78 -8.56 10.50
CA GLN A 257 14.76 -7.14 10.86
C GLN A 257 13.35 -6.56 10.71
N LYS A 258 13.14 -5.37 11.28
CA LYS A 258 11.92 -4.57 11.15
C LYS A 258 12.34 -3.17 10.72
N SER A 259 11.61 -2.57 9.80
CA SER A 259 11.74 -1.15 9.47
C SER A 259 10.43 -0.45 9.75
N THR A 260 10.52 0.75 10.35
CA THR A 260 9.35 1.57 10.68
C THR A 260 9.39 2.90 9.95
N GLY A 261 8.23 3.36 9.46
CA GLY A 261 8.05 4.71 8.91
C GLY A 261 8.05 5.80 9.98
N ARG A 262 8.28 7.05 9.59
CA ARG A 262 8.20 8.23 10.47
C ARG A 262 6.75 8.43 10.95
N LEU A 263 6.57 8.72 12.24
CA LEU A 263 5.26 9.02 12.84
C LEU A 263 4.85 10.46 12.49
N SER A 264 3.61 10.68 12.05
CA SER A 264 3.07 12.04 11.91
C SER A 264 2.76 12.63 13.29
N ASN A 265 2.97 13.93 13.43
CA ASN A 265 2.94 14.64 14.70
C ASN A 265 1.60 15.37 14.89
N THR A 266 0.48 14.65 14.94
CA THR A 266 -0.81 15.22 15.38
C THR A 266 -1.64 14.21 16.16
N SER A 267 -2.12 14.66 17.31
CA SER A 267 -3.09 13.97 18.15
C SER A 267 -4.48 13.95 17.48
N ARG A 268 -5.09 12.77 17.39
CA ARG A 268 -6.56 12.55 17.32
C ARG A 268 -7.35 12.97 16.06
N ASN A 269 -6.76 13.11 14.88
CA ASN A 269 -7.54 13.09 13.63
C ASN A 269 -7.02 12.00 12.70
N GLU A 270 -7.92 11.21 12.13
CA GLU A 270 -7.72 10.02 11.28
C GLU A 270 -6.99 10.28 9.94
N ALA A 271 -6.28 11.40 9.81
CA ALA A 271 -5.56 11.77 8.61
C ALA A 271 -4.11 11.24 8.64
N CYS A 272 -3.88 10.18 7.86
CA CYS A 272 -2.59 9.82 7.24
C CYS A 272 -1.32 9.78 8.12
N SER A 273 -1.34 9.11 9.28
CA SER A 273 -0.06 8.70 9.88
C SER A 273 0.56 7.55 9.06
N ARG A 274 1.71 7.79 8.41
CA ARG A 274 2.47 6.75 7.66
C ARG A 274 3.22 5.82 8.61
N ARG A 275 2.49 5.14 9.49
CA ARG A 275 3.02 4.12 10.41
C ARG A 275 3.29 2.82 9.65
N PHE A 276 4.31 2.83 8.81
CA PHE A 276 4.72 1.64 8.09
C PHE A 276 5.48 0.70 9.02
N LEU A 277 5.15 -0.59 9.01
CA LEU A 277 5.92 -1.66 9.60
C LEU A 277 6.11 -2.73 8.51
N ALA A 278 7.36 -2.95 8.12
CA ALA A 278 7.71 -4.04 7.21
C ALA A 278 8.36 -5.20 7.96
N PHE A 279 7.97 -6.40 7.55
CA PHE A 279 8.55 -7.68 7.90
C PHE A 279 9.24 -8.29 6.69
N TRP A 280 10.28 -9.07 6.94
CA TRP A 280 11.05 -9.76 5.91
C TRP A 280 10.83 -11.26 6.07
N SER A 281 10.32 -11.94 5.03
CA SER A 281 10.11 -13.40 5.04
C SER A 281 11.21 -14.13 4.28
N GLU A 282 11.61 -15.32 4.77
CA GLU A 282 12.50 -16.22 4.05
C GLU A 282 11.69 -17.09 3.08
N SER A 283 12.06 -17.07 1.79
CA SER A 283 11.86 -18.22 0.90
C SER A 283 13.25 -18.70 0.46
N PRO A 284 13.60 -20.00 0.60
CA PRO A 284 14.91 -20.48 0.20
C PRO A 284 15.09 -20.38 -1.31
N TRP A 285 16.21 -19.81 -1.73
CA TRP A 285 16.65 -19.73 -3.11
C TRP A 285 17.05 -21.14 -3.61
N THR A 286 16.42 -21.64 -4.67
CA THR A 286 16.68 -22.96 -5.28
C THR A 286 17.45 -22.86 -6.61
N GLY A 287 18.06 -21.72 -6.92
CA GLY A 287 18.85 -21.50 -8.13
C GLY A 287 20.27 -22.09 -8.07
N PRO A 288 20.94 -22.30 -9.22
CA PRO A 288 22.32 -22.77 -9.26
C PRO A 288 23.29 -21.66 -8.84
N THR A 289 24.14 -21.95 -7.85
CA THR A 289 25.15 -21.05 -7.28
C THR A 289 26.15 -20.58 -8.35
N PRO A 290 26.32 -19.26 -8.60
CA PRO A 290 27.36 -18.79 -9.50
C PRO A 290 28.73 -18.97 -8.82
N ARG A 291 29.68 -19.61 -9.53
CA ARG A 291 31.07 -19.73 -9.09
C ARG A 291 31.68 -18.33 -8.95
N SER A 292 32.23 -18.05 -7.77
CA SER A 292 32.96 -16.81 -7.48
C SER A 292 34.24 -16.73 -8.32
N THR A 293 34.30 -15.81 -9.28
CA THR A 293 35.57 -15.33 -9.80
C THR A 293 36.00 -14.14 -8.94
N GLY A 294 37.06 -14.33 -8.18
CA GLY A 294 37.58 -13.34 -7.25
C GLY A 294 38.08 -12.10 -7.98
N ARG A 295 37.39 -10.97 -7.78
CA ARG A 295 38.00 -9.63 -7.90
C ARG A 295 37.57 -8.81 -6.69
N ARG A 296 38.56 -8.46 -5.86
CA ARG A 296 38.42 -7.46 -4.79
C ARG A 296 38.16 -6.10 -5.43
N TRP A 297 37.10 -5.42 -5.00
CA TRP A 297 36.87 -4.00 -5.29
C TRP A 297 37.13 -3.15 -4.04
N PRO A 298 37.65 -1.92 -4.19
CA PRO A 298 38.16 -1.13 -3.08
C PRO A 298 37.03 -0.61 -2.18
N ARG A 299 37.34 -0.51 -0.88
CA ARG A 299 36.48 0.09 0.13
C ARG A 299 36.37 1.59 -0.13
N SER A 300 35.21 2.07 -0.56
CA SER A 300 34.82 3.47 -0.46
C SER A 300 33.68 3.61 0.56
N SER A 301 33.82 4.58 1.44
CA SER A 301 32.89 5.01 2.48
C SER A 301 31.53 5.41 1.90
N THR A 302 30.50 4.59 2.12
CA THR A 302 29.09 4.95 1.89
C THR A 302 28.24 4.27 2.95
N GLY A 303 27.30 5.03 3.53
CA GLY A 303 26.35 4.57 4.56
C GLY A 303 25.46 3.40 4.11
N PRO A 304 24.51 2.95 4.95
CA PRO A 304 23.68 1.79 4.64
C PRO A 304 22.84 2.04 3.37
N ILE A 305 23.15 1.29 2.32
CA ILE A 305 22.41 1.31 1.04
C ILE A 305 21.35 0.21 1.11
N CYS A 306 20.07 0.59 1.16
CA CYS A 306 18.95 -0.35 1.02
C CYS A 306 18.66 -0.57 -0.47
N ARG A 307 19.32 -1.57 -1.09
CA ARG A 307 19.04 -1.95 -2.48
C ARG A 307 17.84 -2.90 -2.52
N LEU A 308 16.71 -2.41 -3.02
CA LEU A 308 15.57 -3.24 -3.37
C LEU A 308 15.85 -3.87 -4.75
N PHE A 309 16.00 -5.19 -4.79
CA PHE A 309 16.07 -5.91 -6.06
C PHE A 309 14.66 -6.43 -6.38
N SER A 310 14.04 -5.93 -7.44
CA SER A 310 12.90 -6.60 -8.07
C SER A 310 13.42 -7.84 -8.80
N THR A 311 12.77 -8.99 -8.57
CA THR A 311 12.89 -10.16 -9.44
C THR A 311 11.75 -10.14 -10.44
#